data_AF-A0A959AEU7-F1
#
_entry.id   AF-A0A959AEU7-F1
#
_cell.length_a   1.000
_cell.length_b   1.000
_cell.length_c   1.000
_cell.angle_alpha   90.00
_cell.angle_beta   90.00
_cell.angle_gamma   90.00
#
_symmetry.space_group_name_H-M   'P 1'
#
loop_
_entity.id
_entity.type
_entity.pdbx_description
1 polymer ?
#
loop_
_entity_poly.entity_id
_entity_poly.type
_entity_poly.pdbx_seq_one_letter_code
_entity_poly.pdbx_strand_id
1 'polypeptide(L)'
;DPATIAYVKCDDPADEHYEALKKMEAELLTFRQSDGSPYRLIPLPWPEACFDEEGQRLPATYANFLIINGAVLVPTYRVPQDEEALRIIASAFPDRETIGIDCRPLIRQHGSLHCVTMQYPAGVI
;
A
#
# COMPACT_ATOMS: atom_id res chain seq x y z
N ASP A 1 -9.26 9.04 -3.92
CA ASP A 1 -9.79 10.17 -4.74
C ASP A 1 -8.71 11.25 -4.88
N PRO A 2 -8.91 12.35 -5.63
CA PRO A 2 -7.88 13.37 -5.87
C PRO A 2 -7.36 14.09 -4.62
N ALA A 3 -8.12 14.10 -3.52
CA ALA A 3 -7.78 14.80 -2.28
C ALA A 3 -7.20 13.88 -1.20
N THR A 4 -7.00 12.59 -1.51
CA THR A 4 -6.64 11.56 -0.53
C THR A 4 -5.37 10.83 -0.92
N ILE A 5 -4.46 10.65 0.05
CA ILE A 5 -3.22 9.90 -0.10
C ILE A 5 -3.23 8.73 0.89
N ALA A 6 -3.15 7.50 0.39
CA ALA A 6 -2.82 6.34 1.22
C ALA A 6 -1.30 6.21 1.33
N TYR A 7 -0.79 6.00 2.54
CA TYR A 7 0.65 5.93 2.79
C TYR A 7 0.97 4.84 3.80
N VAL A 8 2.21 4.37 3.78
CA VAL A 8 2.68 3.34 4.71
C VAL A 8 3.06 3.96 6.04
N LYS A 9 2.58 3.37 7.15
CA LYS A 9 2.93 3.80 8.51
C LYS A 9 3.48 2.63 9.33
N CYS A 10 4.69 2.80 9.87
CA CYS A 10 5.29 1.88 10.84
C CYS A 10 5.22 2.50 12.23
N ASP A 11 4.52 1.84 13.15
CA ASP A 11 4.38 2.29 14.54
C ASP A 11 5.38 1.64 15.50
N ASP A 12 6.15 0.63 15.06
CA ASP A 12 7.15 -0.05 15.87
C ASP A 12 8.50 0.71 15.87
N PRO A 13 8.93 1.34 16.98
CA PRO A 13 10.19 2.07 17.04
C PRO A 13 11.43 1.19 16.93
N ALA A 14 11.30 -0.13 17.08
CA ALA A 14 12.40 -1.08 16.94
C ALA A 14 12.63 -1.53 15.48
N ASP A 15 11.71 -1.25 14.56
CA ASP A 15 11.84 -1.59 13.14
C ASP A 15 12.82 -0.63 12.44
N GLU A 16 13.69 -1.16 11.59
CA GLU A 16 14.67 -0.38 10.82
C GLU A 16 14.02 0.70 9.91
N HIS A 17 12.76 0.54 9.54
CA HIS A 17 12.02 1.49 8.70
C HIS A 17 11.28 2.58 9.46
N TYR A 18 11.17 2.49 10.79
CA TYR A 18 10.37 3.42 11.61
C TYR A 18 10.75 4.88 11.38
N GLU A 19 12.04 5.21 11.52
CA GLU A 19 12.52 6.59 11.40
C GLU A 19 12.30 7.18 10.00
N ALA A 20 12.48 6.37 8.95
CA ALA A 20 12.28 6.81 7.57
C ALA A 20 10.79 7.04 7.28
N LEU A 21 9.92 6.11 7.67
CA LEU A 21 8.48 6.20 7.44
C LEU A 21 7.84 7.33 8.27
N LYS A 22 8.34 7.58 9.48
CA LYS A 22 7.90 8.71 10.31
C LYS A 22 8.27 10.06 9.71
N LYS A 23 9.46 10.19 9.11
CA LYS A 23 9.84 11.41 8.37
C LYS A 23 8.97 11.61 7.14
N MET A 24 8.72 10.55 6.38
CA MET A 24 7.81 10.59 5.24
C MET A 24 6.39 11.02 5.66
N GLU A 25 5.85 10.50 6.76
CA GLU A 25 4.55 10.93 7.31
C GLU A 25 4.55 12.43 7.64
N ALA A 26 5.61 12.93 8.28
CA ALA A 26 5.75 14.36 8.58
C ALA A 26 5.78 15.22 7.31
N GLU A 27 6.44 14.77 6.24
CA GLU A 27 6.44 15.44 4.94
C GLU A 27 5.06 15.44 4.29
N LEU A 28 4.36 14.31 4.28
CA LEU A 28 3.01 14.19 3.71
C LEU A 28 2.02 15.13 4.41
N LEU A 29 2.14 15.34 5.73
CA LEU A 29 1.33 16.30 6.48
C LEU A 29 1.52 17.76 6.03
N THR A 30 2.64 18.07 5.38
CA THR A 30 2.90 19.41 4.81
C THR A 30 2.31 19.58 3.41
N PHE A 31 1.94 18.50 2.72
CA PHE A 31 1.46 18.59 1.34
C PHE A 31 0.11 19.32 1.27
N ARG A 32 -0.06 20.09 0.21
CA ARG A 32 -1.29 20.87 -0.06
C ARG A 32 -1.81 20.58 -1.46
N GLN A 33 -3.12 20.57 -1.58
CA GLN A 33 -3.84 20.56 -2.84
C GLN A 33 -3.65 21.90 -3.56
N SER A 34 -4.05 21.98 -4.83
CA SER A 34 -3.91 23.21 -5.64
C SER A 34 -4.67 24.42 -5.07
N ASP A 35 -5.69 24.18 -4.24
CA ASP A 35 -6.47 25.22 -3.55
C ASP A 35 -5.89 25.61 -2.18
N GLY A 36 -4.75 25.03 -1.78
CA GLY A 36 -4.09 25.29 -0.51
C GLY A 36 -4.63 24.48 0.68
N SER A 37 -5.65 23.63 0.50
CA SER A 37 -6.14 22.74 1.56
C SER A 37 -5.20 21.53 1.77
N PRO A 38 -5.15 20.92 2.96
CA PRO A 38 -4.35 19.70 3.19
C PRO A 38 -4.97 18.49 2.47
N TYR A 39 -4.13 17.49 2.17
CA TYR A 39 -4.61 16.17 1.75
C TYR A 39 -5.20 15.39 2.93
N ARG A 40 -6.21 14.57 2.66
CA ARG A 40 -6.64 13.52 3.59
C ARG A 40 -5.63 12.38 3.54
N LEU A 41 -5.00 12.08 4.66
CA LEU A 41 -4.03 10.98 4.76
C LEU A 41 -4.70 9.72 5.33
N ILE A 42 -4.49 8.57 4.69
CA ILE A 42 -4.98 7.27 5.15
C ILE A 42 -3.75 6.39 5.42
N PRO A 43 -3.44 6.10 6.71
CA PRO A 43 -2.32 5.21 7.03
C PRO A 43 -2.68 3.77 6.69
N LEU A 44 -1.77 3.09 6.00
CA LEU A 44 -1.77 1.65 5.77
C LEU A 44 -0.80 1.00 6.76
N PRO A 45 -1.17 -0.15 7.35
CA PRO A 45 -0.34 -0.81 8.35
C PRO A 45 0.97 -1.28 7.72
N TRP A 46 2.06 -1.20 8.48
CA TRP A 46 3.31 -1.87 8.12
C TRP A 46 3.16 -3.38 8.36
N PRO A 47 3.35 -4.24 7.34
CA PRO A 47 3.26 -5.69 7.53
C PRO A 47 4.41 -6.18 8.41
N GLU A 48 4.16 -7.27 9.15
CA GLU A 48 5.25 -8.02 9.77
C GLU A 48 6.34 -8.39 8.76
N ALA A 49 7.59 -8.33 9.19
CA ALA A 49 8.74 -8.57 8.34
C ALA A 49 8.68 -9.97 7.72
N CYS A 50 8.67 -10.01 6.38
CA CYS A 50 8.78 -11.24 5.61
C CYS A 50 10.25 -11.46 5.25
N PHE A 51 10.71 -12.71 5.23
CA PHE A 51 12.09 -13.06 4.90
C PHE A 51 12.14 -14.14 3.82
N ASP A 52 13.22 -14.16 3.03
CA ASP A 52 13.55 -15.26 2.12
C ASP A 52 14.31 -16.40 2.83
N GLU A 53 14.77 -17.37 2.04
CA GLU A 53 15.46 -18.57 2.53
C GLU A 53 16.87 -18.24 3.03
N GLU A 54 17.45 -17.14 2.56
CA GLU A 54 18.74 -16.56 2.95
C GLU A 54 18.63 -15.57 4.14
N GLY A 55 17.43 -15.38 4.68
CA GLY A 55 17.16 -14.49 5.81
C GLY A 55 17.16 -13.00 5.46
N GLN A 56 17.10 -12.64 4.18
CA GLN A 56 16.96 -11.25 3.74
C GLN A 56 15.52 -10.79 3.87
N ARG A 57 15.34 -9.56 4.35
CA ARG A 57 14.02 -8.95 4.50
C ARG A 57 13.43 -8.60 3.13
N LEU A 58 12.22 -9.08 2.88
CA LEU A 58 11.48 -8.84 1.64
C LEU A 58 10.65 -7.55 1.72
N PRO A 59 10.50 -6.82 0.61
CA PRO A 59 9.82 -5.51 0.58
C PRO A 59 8.29 -5.64 0.53
N ALA A 60 7.69 -6.26 1.55
CA ALA A 60 6.23 -6.37 1.68
C ALA A 60 5.59 -4.99 1.93
N THR A 61 4.55 -4.63 1.16
CA THR A 61 3.82 -3.38 1.35
C THR A 61 2.42 -3.41 0.73
N TYR A 62 1.41 -3.02 1.51
CA TYR A 62 0.03 -2.90 1.02
C TYR A 62 -0.18 -1.72 0.09
N ALA A 63 0.74 -0.73 0.07
CA ALA A 63 0.64 0.42 -0.81
C ALA A 63 0.82 0.06 -2.30
N ASN A 64 1.29 -1.16 -2.62
CA ASN A 64 1.44 -1.65 -3.98
C ASN A 64 0.17 -2.31 -4.53
N PHE A 65 -1.01 -1.78 -4.18
CA PHE A 65 -2.29 -2.24 -4.69
C PHE A 65 -2.53 -1.77 -6.13
N LEU A 66 -3.45 -2.44 -6.84
CA LEU A 66 -3.86 -2.11 -8.20
C LEU A 66 -5.35 -1.76 -8.25
N ILE A 67 -5.66 -0.59 -8.78
CA ILE A 67 -7.05 -0.19 -9.05
C ILE A 67 -7.41 -0.61 -10.48
N ILE A 68 -8.47 -1.42 -10.61
CA ILE A 68 -9.05 -1.82 -11.90
C ILE A 68 -10.53 -1.44 -11.96
N ASN A 69 -11.15 -1.55 -13.14
CA ASN A 69 -12.58 -1.31 -13.28
C ASN A 69 -13.37 -2.22 -12.33
N GLY A 70 -14.10 -1.62 -11.38
CA GLY A 70 -14.94 -2.32 -10.41
C GLY A 70 -14.24 -2.94 -9.20
N ALA A 71 -12.90 -2.97 -9.13
CA ALA A 71 -12.19 -3.62 -8.02
C ALA A 71 -10.85 -2.96 -7.66
N VAL A 72 -10.34 -3.29 -6.47
CA VAL A 72 -9.00 -2.97 -6.01
C VAL A 72 -8.31 -4.26 -5.56
N LEU A 73 -7.22 -4.61 -6.22
CA LEU A 73 -6.40 -5.78 -5.88
C LEU A 73 -5.33 -5.36 -4.87
N VAL A 74 -5.39 -5.92 -3.67
CA VAL A 74 -4.49 -5.60 -2.56
C VAL A 74 -3.53 -6.78 -2.34
N PRO A 75 -2.21 -6.57 -2.34
CA PRO A 75 -1.27 -7.64 -2.03
C PRO A 75 -1.42 -8.05 -0.57
N THR A 76 -1.42 -9.35 -0.29
CA THR A 76 -1.42 -9.92 1.07
C THR A 76 -0.20 -10.80 1.28
N TYR A 77 0.19 -10.96 2.55
CA TYR A 77 1.45 -11.56 2.95
C TYR A 77 1.30 -12.62 4.04
N ARG A 78 0.08 -13.13 4.27
CA ARG A 78 -0.30 -14.08 5.34
C ARG A 78 0.23 -13.66 6.71
N VAL A 79 0.03 -12.39 7.03
CA VAL A 79 0.36 -11.78 8.33
C VAL A 79 -0.91 -11.12 8.88
N PRO A 80 -1.03 -10.92 10.21
CA PRO A 80 -2.26 -10.38 10.80
C PRO A 80 -2.69 -9.03 10.24
N GLN A 81 -1.76 -8.22 9.75
CA GLN A 81 -2.01 -6.90 9.18
C GLN A 81 -2.75 -6.94 7.83
N ASP A 82 -2.85 -8.10 7.17
CA ASP A 82 -3.55 -8.25 5.88
C ASP A 82 -5.02 -7.82 6.00
N GLU A 83 -5.70 -8.27 7.06
CA GLU A 83 -7.12 -7.98 7.28
C GLU A 83 -7.37 -6.48 7.52
N GLU A 84 -6.46 -5.83 8.26
CA GLU A 84 -6.51 -4.39 8.50
C GLU A 84 -6.34 -3.61 7.19
N ALA A 85 -5.34 -3.98 6.39
CA ALA A 85 -5.08 -3.34 5.11
C ALA A 85 -6.28 -3.47 4.15
N LEU A 86 -6.86 -4.66 4.03
CA LEU A 86 -8.05 -4.90 3.22
C LEU A 86 -9.24 -4.04 3.67
N ARG A 87 -9.46 -3.92 4.99
CA ARG A 87 -10.56 -3.12 5.54
C ARG A 87 -10.39 -1.62 5.29
N ILE A 88 -9.17 -1.11 5.46
CA ILE A 88 -8.84 0.30 5.19
C ILE A 88 -9.03 0.60 3.70
N ILE A 89 -8.51 -0.25 2.82
CA ILE A 89 -8.66 -0.08 1.36
C ILE A 89 -10.13 -0.16 0.95
N ALA A 90 -10.89 -1.13 1.44
CA ALA A 90 -12.33 -1.22 1.17
C ALA A 90 -13.09 0.05 1.58
N SER A 91 -12.73 0.63 2.73
CA SER A 91 -13.33 1.88 3.21
C SER A 91 -12.96 3.08 2.33
N ALA A 92 -11.79 3.06 1.68
CA ALA A 92 -11.34 4.10 0.76
C ALA A 92 -11.96 3.97 -0.65
N PHE A 93 -12.46 2.78 -1.02
CA PHE A 93 -13.07 2.49 -2.31
C PHE A 93 -14.45 1.83 -2.15
N PRO A 94 -15.45 2.52 -1.58
CA PRO A 94 -16.74 1.92 -1.23
C PRO A 94 -17.53 1.36 -2.43
N ASP A 95 -17.26 1.87 -3.64
CA ASP A 95 -17.92 1.46 -4.88
C ASP A 95 -17.14 0.38 -5.65
N ARG A 96 -16.11 -0.22 -5.05
CA ARG A 96 -15.27 -1.25 -5.66
C ARG A 96 -15.13 -2.46 -4.75
N GLU A 97 -15.02 -3.63 -5.37
CA GLU A 97 -14.69 -4.86 -4.65
C GLU A 97 -13.21 -4.84 -4.25
N THR A 98 -12.92 -5.06 -2.97
CA THR A 98 -11.53 -5.21 -2.49
C THR A 98 -11.16 -6.68 -2.47
N ILE A 99 -10.13 -7.05 -3.23
CA ILE A 99 -9.70 -8.44 -3.43
C ILE A 99 -8.27 -8.60 -2.93
N GLY A 100 -8.05 -9.45 -1.93
CA GLY A 100 -6.72 -9.81 -1.44
C GLY A 100 -6.03 -10.84 -2.33
N ILE A 101 -4.78 -10.61 -2.70
CA ILE A 101 -3.97 -11.50 -3.54
C ILE A 101 -2.68 -11.87 -2.81
N ASP A 102 -2.46 -13.17 -2.55
CA ASP A 102 -1.23 -13.64 -1.91
C ASP A 102 -0.01 -13.33 -2.79
N CYS A 103 0.76 -12.34 -2.34
CA CYS A 103 1.91 -11.81 -3.05
C CYS A 103 3.24 -12.25 -2.42
N ARG A 104 3.25 -13.18 -1.46
CA ARG A 104 4.50 -13.80 -0.95
C ARG A 104 5.40 -14.33 -2.08
N PRO A 105 4.88 -15.02 -3.11
CA PRO A 105 5.72 -15.47 -4.22
C PRO A 105 6.32 -14.32 -5.04
N LEU A 106 5.58 -13.21 -5.17
CA LEU A 106 6.02 -12.03 -5.95
C LEU A 106 7.12 -11.26 -5.22
N ILE A 107 6.96 -10.99 -3.92
CA ILE A 107 7.96 -10.20 -3.18
C ILE A 107 9.31 -10.90 -3.03
N ARG A 108 9.39 -12.23 -3.21
CA ARG A 108 10.67 -12.96 -3.34
C ARG A 108 11.50 -12.49 -4.55
N GLN A 109 10.85 -11.96 -5.58
CA GLN A 109 11.50 -11.34 -6.74
C GLN A 109 11.63 -9.81 -6.59
N HIS A 110 11.50 -9.28 -5.37
CA HIS A 110 11.61 -7.85 -5.02
C HIS A 110 10.57 -6.93 -5.69
N GLY A 111 9.49 -7.48 -6.27
CA GLY A 111 8.36 -6.74 -6.83
C GLY A 111 7.03 -7.24 -6.26
N SER A 112 6.00 -6.40 -6.26
CA SER A 112 4.64 -6.79 -5.82
C SER A 112 3.63 -6.59 -6.96
N LEU A 113 2.34 -6.69 -6.67
CA LEU A 113 1.26 -6.81 -7.67
C LEU A 113 1.22 -5.67 -8.69
N HIS A 114 1.33 -4.41 -8.26
CA HIS A 114 1.32 -3.27 -9.19
C HIS A 114 2.54 -3.31 -10.14
N CYS A 115 3.69 -3.82 -9.68
CA CYS A 115 4.93 -3.86 -10.45
C CYS A 115 4.86 -4.77 -11.69
N VAL A 116 3.90 -5.69 -11.75
CA VAL A 116 3.75 -6.65 -12.86
C VAL A 116 2.54 -6.34 -13.77
N THR A 117 1.96 -5.15 -13.63
CA THR A 117 0.75 -4.74 -14.35
C THR A 117 0.90 -3.38 -15.03
N MET A 118 0.15 -3.18 -16.12
CA MET A 118 0.05 -1.89 -16.80
C MET A 118 -1.39 -1.67 -17.25
N GLN A 119 -2.04 -0.62 -16.73
CA GLN A 119 -3.40 -0.24 -17.10
C GLN A 119 -3.41 0.59 -18.38
N TYR A 120 -4.28 0.23 -19.32
CA TYR A 120 -4.62 1.05 -20.49
C TYR A 120 -6.00 1.67 -20.29
N PRO A 121 -6.13 3.01 -20.41
CA PRO A 121 -7.44 3.64 -20.43
C PRO A 121 -8.28 3.14 -21.60
N ALA A 122 -9.61 3.21 -21.47
CA ALA A 122 -10.51 2.86 -22.55
C ALA A 122 -10.27 3.76 -23.78
N GLY A 123 -10.23 3.16 -24.98
CA GLY A 123 -10.08 3.89 -26.25
C GLY A 123 -8.64 4.21 -26.67
N VAL A 124 -7.64 3.58 -26.03
CA VAL A 124 -6.20 3.84 -26.30
C VAL A 124 -5.56 2.75 -27.21
N ILE A 125 -6.29 1.67 -27.51
CA ILE A 125 -5.93 0.59 -28.46
C ILE A 125 -7.10 0.38 -29.42
#